data_AF-A0A832SAK0-F1
#
_entry.id   AF-A0A832SAK0-F1
#
_cell.length_a   1.000
_cell.length_b   1.000
_cell.length_c   1.000
_cell.angle_alpha   90.00
_cell.angle_beta   90.00
_cell.angle_gamma   90.00
#
_symmetry.space_group_name_H-M   'P 1'
#
loop_
_entity.id
_entity.type
_entity.pdbx_description
1 polymer ?
#
loop_
_entity_poly.entity_id
_entity_poly.type
_entity_poly.pdbx_seq_one_letter_code
_entity_poly.pdbx_strand_id
1 'polypeptide(L)'
;MSIHAAKGLEFRVVFVTNMAKDKFPLLRGGQDFLIPLEMMEQYRDLFSAKLSEAELEKAIKERKKEIRFEEERRLCYVAFTRAKEDLILTRSQEYGGKEREPSEFLMEIGYDHWRDLDIAAEGGTAGSVEKEFIFDELNLSYRRDLEVKTAGLVKDNELEREKNRCIQLLIESLDKDLEEAVHYLMVYRALRDGDCGNYLKEIQQKWSLIDPAMKAGEILSKMKTKSNGLRFNPETFSFSFSALKVYETCPKQYELQEILRMPSRKNADSTGAMTKGSFVHKVLETAVKERVAEKRALYEIAETLHKKPEWMYADLESTLPLFEVFWLRNKDRISNNLMVEKWFSVIIDGFVFKGIIDRIDLLDPSKKEVEIIDYKTGKYDVNPEDRSRQLLLYAKGFEHMYPGYTAKKLTFDMLAMEKPRSFELQENGEYRGTEGRVSPLDREAIDSMLVTARRIAYDYEHEFEKTADLEVCKECEFRLYCDGVDL
;
A
#
# COMPACT_ATOMS: atom_id res chain seq x y z
N MET A 1 9.50 15.51 -13.53
CA MET A 1 9.63 14.46 -12.48
C MET A 1 11.11 14.30 -12.16
N SER A 2 11.49 14.05 -10.89
CA SER A 2 12.89 13.77 -10.54
C SER A 2 13.27 12.34 -10.90
N ILE A 3 14.57 12.06 -11.07
CA ILE A 3 15.07 10.71 -11.39
C ILE A 3 14.69 9.70 -10.29
N HIS A 4 14.70 10.12 -9.02
CA HIS A 4 14.27 9.28 -7.90
C HIS A 4 12.80 8.85 -7.99
N ALA A 5 11.92 9.77 -8.40
CA ALA A 5 10.50 9.48 -8.58
C ALA A 5 10.21 8.60 -9.82
N ALA A 6 11.14 8.54 -10.78
CA ALA A 6 11.02 7.71 -11.97
C ALA A 6 11.41 6.23 -11.72
N LYS A 7 11.93 5.88 -10.54
CA LYS A 7 12.40 4.53 -10.22
C LYS A 7 11.23 3.53 -10.24
N GLY A 8 11.36 2.48 -11.03
CA GLY A 8 10.31 1.45 -11.19
C GLY A 8 9.24 1.77 -12.24
N LEU A 9 9.32 2.95 -12.87
CA LEU A 9 8.47 3.33 -14.00
C LEU A 9 9.24 3.17 -15.32
N GLU A 10 8.52 3.12 -16.44
CA GLU A 10 9.10 3.08 -17.79
C GLU A 10 8.24 3.91 -18.75
N PHE A 11 8.87 4.58 -19.71
CA PHE A 11 8.22 5.49 -20.65
C PHE A 11 8.68 5.20 -22.07
N ARG A 12 7.81 5.44 -23.05
CA ARG A 12 8.16 5.27 -24.47
C ARG A 12 9.33 6.16 -24.86
N VAL A 13 9.26 7.44 -24.50
CA VAL A 13 10.30 8.44 -24.76
C VAL A 13 10.71 9.09 -23.44
N VAL A 14 12.02 9.25 -23.21
CA VAL A 14 12.57 9.93 -22.03
C VAL A 14 13.46 11.07 -22.44
N PHE A 15 13.21 12.26 -21.89
CA PHE A 15 14.07 13.42 -22.03
C PHE A 15 14.90 13.60 -20.76
N VAL A 16 16.23 13.53 -20.86
CA VAL A 16 17.15 13.88 -19.78
C VAL A 16 17.74 15.25 -20.09
N THR A 17 17.42 16.23 -19.24
CA THR A 17 17.80 17.63 -19.43
C THR A 17 19.00 18.03 -18.59
N ASN A 18 19.74 19.05 -19.04
CA ASN A 18 20.86 19.66 -18.34
C ASN A 18 22.11 18.76 -18.20
N MET A 19 22.43 18.00 -19.25
CA MET A 19 23.65 17.17 -19.34
C MET A 19 24.92 18.04 -19.49
N ALA A 20 25.25 18.81 -18.46
CA ALA A 20 26.41 19.71 -18.42
C ALA A 20 27.21 19.55 -17.12
N LYS A 21 28.49 19.93 -17.16
CA LYS A 21 29.39 19.92 -16.01
C LYS A 21 28.83 20.74 -14.84
N ASP A 22 28.96 20.21 -13.63
CA ASP A 22 28.40 20.77 -12.37
C ASP A 22 26.86 20.96 -12.39
N LYS A 23 26.13 20.31 -13.30
CA LYS A 23 24.66 20.24 -13.31
C LYS A 23 24.18 18.79 -13.23
N PHE A 24 24.77 17.92 -14.06
CA PHE A 24 24.58 16.48 -13.97
C PHE A 24 25.84 15.80 -14.51
N PRO A 25 26.70 15.22 -13.66
CA PRO A 25 26.50 14.96 -12.22
C PRO A 25 26.56 16.23 -11.36
N LEU A 26 25.72 16.30 -10.32
CA LEU A 26 25.74 17.37 -9.34
C LEU A 26 26.67 17.03 -8.17
N LEU A 27 27.93 17.47 -8.26
CA LEU A 27 28.93 17.15 -7.23
C LEU A 27 28.91 18.09 -6.01
N ARG A 28 28.16 19.20 -6.07
CA ARG A 28 28.09 20.21 -4.99
C ARG A 28 26.77 20.12 -4.22
N GLY A 29 26.82 20.34 -2.91
CA GLY A 29 25.64 20.25 -2.02
C GLY A 29 25.56 18.91 -1.28
N GLY A 30 24.47 18.64 -0.56
CA GLY A 30 24.26 17.42 0.22
C GLY A 30 24.33 17.64 1.74
N GLN A 31 23.58 16.83 2.49
CA GLN A 31 23.60 16.86 3.96
C GLN A 31 24.84 16.14 4.50
N ASP A 32 25.36 16.63 5.62
CA ASP A 32 26.38 15.92 6.36
C ASP A 32 25.83 14.60 6.92
N PHE A 33 26.69 13.60 6.98
CA PHE A 33 26.32 12.29 7.47
C PHE A 33 25.98 12.34 8.96
N LEU A 34 24.86 11.71 9.34
CA LEU A 34 24.45 11.55 10.75
C LEU A 34 25.39 10.62 11.53
N ILE A 35 26.02 9.67 10.83
CA ILE A 35 26.94 8.69 11.41
C ILE A 35 28.38 9.20 11.21
N PRO A 36 29.25 9.13 12.23
CA PRO A 36 30.67 9.46 12.11
C PRO A 36 31.34 8.66 10.96
N LEU A 37 32.17 9.33 10.17
CA LEU A 37 32.80 8.74 8.98
C LEU A 37 33.68 7.53 9.34
N GLU A 38 34.25 7.51 10.55
CA GLU A 38 35.07 6.43 11.10
C GLU A 38 34.31 5.11 11.21
N MET A 39 32.99 5.18 11.42
CA MET A 39 32.12 4.02 11.57
C MET A 39 31.57 3.52 10.23
N MET A 40 31.77 4.27 9.16
CA MET A 40 31.31 3.90 7.83
C MET A 40 32.34 3.02 7.12
N GLU A 41 31.87 1.89 6.60
CA GLU A 41 32.72 0.93 5.88
C GLU A 41 33.49 1.56 4.72
N GLN A 42 32.86 2.53 4.03
CA GLN A 42 33.40 3.23 2.86
C GLN A 42 34.60 4.15 3.15
N TYR A 43 34.87 4.45 4.42
CA TYR A 43 35.97 5.32 4.86
C TYR A 43 36.93 4.64 5.84
N ARG A 44 36.65 3.39 6.24
CA ARG A 44 37.41 2.65 7.27
C ARG A 44 38.90 2.53 6.93
N ASP A 45 39.22 2.36 5.66
CA ASP A 45 40.58 2.28 5.14
C ASP A 45 41.38 3.57 5.36
N LEU A 46 40.72 4.73 5.19
CA LEU A 46 41.35 6.05 5.36
C LEU A 46 41.71 6.33 6.82
N PHE A 47 40.87 5.92 7.76
CA PHE A 47 41.14 6.08 9.21
C PHE A 47 42.10 5.00 9.76
N SER A 48 42.28 3.89 9.04
CA SER A 48 43.25 2.84 9.38
C SER A 48 44.64 3.13 8.83
N ALA A 49 44.74 3.88 7.73
CA ALA A 49 45.98 4.43 7.24
C ALA A 49 46.43 5.56 8.18
N LYS A 50 47.58 5.41 8.84
CA LYS A 50 48.16 6.41 9.76
C LYS A 50 48.60 7.69 9.03
N LEU A 51 47.66 8.41 8.46
CA LEU A 51 47.83 9.66 7.71
C LEU A 51 47.93 10.85 8.67
N SER A 52 48.59 11.92 8.23
CA SER A 52 48.50 13.20 8.94
C SER A 52 47.10 13.81 8.82
N GLU A 53 46.70 14.70 9.73
CA GLU A 53 45.36 15.32 9.71
C GLU A 53 45.03 16.02 8.37
N ALA A 54 45.99 16.73 7.79
CA ALA A 54 45.81 17.42 6.51
C ALA A 54 45.67 16.46 5.32
N GLU A 55 46.39 15.34 5.34
CA GLU A 55 46.28 14.29 4.30
C GLU A 55 44.97 13.52 4.42
N LEU A 56 44.54 13.25 5.67
CA LEU A 56 43.27 12.59 5.96
C LEU A 56 42.08 13.45 5.51
N GLU A 57 42.09 14.76 5.79
CA GLU A 57 41.03 15.67 5.35
C GLU A 57 40.93 15.73 3.82
N LYS A 58 42.08 15.80 3.13
CA LYS A 58 42.13 15.77 1.66
C LYS A 58 41.60 14.45 1.11
N ALA A 59 42.02 13.32 1.67
CA ALA A 59 41.58 12.00 1.25
C ALA A 59 40.07 11.79 1.46
N ILE A 60 39.52 12.26 2.60
CA ILE A 60 38.07 12.24 2.87
C ILE A 60 37.31 13.05 1.82
N LYS A 61 37.82 14.24 1.46
CA LYS A 61 37.19 15.10 0.45
C LYS A 61 37.19 14.46 -0.94
N GLU A 62 38.30 13.83 -1.33
CA GLU A 62 38.40 13.10 -2.60
C GLU A 62 37.46 11.89 -2.63
N ARG A 63 37.43 11.08 -1.55
CA ARG A 63 36.52 9.92 -1.44
C ARG A 63 35.05 10.32 -1.44
N LYS A 64 34.68 11.41 -0.76
CA LYS A 64 33.30 11.97 -0.81
C LYS A 64 32.90 12.34 -2.23
N LYS A 65 33.82 12.94 -2.99
CA LYS A 65 33.59 13.33 -4.39
C LYS A 65 33.39 12.08 -5.27
N GLU A 66 34.22 11.06 -5.09
CA GLU A 66 34.16 9.79 -5.81
C GLU A 66 32.83 9.05 -5.57
N ILE A 67 32.46 8.87 -4.29
CA ILE A 67 31.19 8.21 -3.93
C ILE A 67 29.99 8.94 -4.53
N ARG A 68 29.98 10.28 -4.47
CA ARG A 68 28.89 11.07 -5.04
C ARG A 68 28.83 10.96 -6.56
N PHE A 69 29.98 10.94 -7.22
CA PHE A 69 30.05 10.75 -8.65
C PHE A 69 29.49 9.37 -9.06
N GLU A 70 29.81 8.33 -8.31
CA GLU A 70 29.23 6.98 -8.46
C GLU A 70 27.72 6.95 -8.22
N GLU A 71 27.21 7.69 -7.23
CA GLU A 71 25.75 7.80 -7.00
C GLU A 71 25.04 8.51 -8.14
N GLU A 72 25.57 9.64 -8.62
CA GLU A 72 25.04 10.35 -9.78
C GLU A 72 25.12 9.52 -11.06
N ARG A 73 26.16 8.69 -11.22
CA ARG A 73 26.29 7.70 -12.31
C ARG A 73 25.17 6.66 -12.25
N ARG A 74 24.83 6.16 -11.05
CA ARG A 74 23.69 5.25 -10.86
C ARG A 74 22.37 5.94 -11.22
N LEU A 75 22.21 7.21 -10.86
CA LEU A 75 21.03 7.99 -11.26
C LEU A 75 20.96 8.17 -12.78
N CYS A 76 22.08 8.44 -13.44
CA CYS A 76 22.18 8.54 -14.89
C CYS A 76 21.75 7.21 -15.56
N TYR A 77 22.28 6.09 -15.08
CA TYR A 77 21.90 4.75 -15.53
C TYR A 77 20.40 4.47 -15.33
N VAL A 78 19.84 4.83 -14.16
CA VAL A 78 18.41 4.71 -13.91
C VAL A 78 17.62 5.52 -14.93
N ALA A 79 17.98 6.79 -15.16
CA ALA A 79 17.31 7.66 -16.12
C ALA A 79 17.34 7.10 -17.55
N PHE A 80 18.47 6.55 -17.98
CA PHE A 80 18.65 5.98 -19.32
C PHE A 80 17.77 4.74 -19.50
N THR A 81 17.77 3.85 -18.50
CA THR A 81 16.96 2.62 -18.52
C THR A 81 15.47 2.84 -18.35
N ARG A 82 14.99 4.09 -18.19
CA ARG A 82 13.55 4.37 -18.18
C ARG A 82 12.96 4.44 -19.58
N ALA A 83 13.77 4.63 -20.62
CA ALA A 83 13.32 4.73 -22.01
C ALA A 83 13.09 3.35 -22.63
N LYS A 84 11.94 3.15 -23.29
CA LYS A 84 11.64 1.94 -24.05
C LYS A 84 11.98 2.04 -25.54
N GLU A 85 11.73 3.20 -26.12
CA GLU A 85 11.93 3.47 -27.54
C GLU A 85 13.07 4.49 -27.70
N ASP A 86 12.86 5.73 -27.24
CA ASP A 86 13.80 6.83 -27.49
C ASP A 86 14.32 7.47 -26.18
N LEU A 87 15.64 7.67 -26.12
CA LEU A 87 16.32 8.43 -25.07
C LEU A 87 16.89 9.72 -25.66
N ILE A 88 16.40 10.86 -25.22
CA ILE A 88 16.81 12.18 -25.72
C ILE A 88 17.58 12.90 -24.62
N LEU A 89 18.86 13.14 -24.86
CA LEU A 89 19.77 13.83 -23.94
C LEU A 89 19.97 15.27 -24.41
N THR A 90 19.73 16.25 -23.53
CA THR A 90 19.80 17.66 -23.90
C THR A 90 20.78 18.45 -23.03
N ARG A 91 21.48 19.39 -23.67
CA ARG A 91 22.46 20.29 -23.09
C ARG A 91 22.36 21.67 -23.75
N SER A 92 22.38 22.73 -22.96
CA SER A 92 22.64 24.10 -23.45
C SER A 92 24.15 24.37 -23.57
N GLN A 93 24.56 25.17 -24.56
CA GLN A 93 25.94 25.67 -24.66
C GLN A 93 26.25 26.66 -23.53
N GLU A 94 25.29 27.55 -23.24
CA GLU A 94 25.38 28.54 -22.18
C GLU A 94 24.32 28.34 -21.10
N TYR A 95 24.74 28.47 -19.84
CA TYR A 95 23.83 28.50 -18.69
C TYR A 95 24.03 29.81 -17.92
N GLY A 96 23.06 30.71 -18.02
CA GLY A 96 23.12 32.02 -17.35
C GLY A 96 24.26 32.90 -17.86
N GLY A 97 24.49 32.90 -19.18
CA GLY A 97 25.54 33.69 -19.84
C GLY A 97 26.98 33.20 -19.62
N LYS A 98 27.15 31.98 -19.09
CA LYS A 98 28.44 31.31 -18.97
C LYS A 98 28.43 30.02 -19.76
N GLU A 99 29.42 29.87 -20.62
CA GLU A 99 29.66 28.61 -21.31
C GLU A 99 29.98 27.51 -20.29
N ARG A 100 29.40 26.33 -20.48
CA ARG A 100 29.71 25.16 -19.64
C ARG A 100 30.18 24.01 -20.48
N GLU A 101 31.11 23.24 -19.92
CA GLU A 101 31.56 21.99 -20.53
C GLU A 101 30.45 20.93 -20.51
N PRO A 102 30.48 19.97 -21.45
CA PRO A 102 29.59 18.81 -21.45
C PRO A 102 29.67 18.00 -20.14
N SER A 103 28.60 17.26 -19.85
CA SER A 103 28.63 16.26 -18.77
C SER A 103 29.67 15.19 -19.06
N GLU A 104 30.37 14.73 -18.02
CA GLU A 104 31.29 13.59 -18.10
C GLU A 104 30.57 12.33 -18.64
N PHE A 105 29.29 12.14 -18.29
CA PHE A 105 28.48 11.03 -18.80
C PHE A 105 28.18 11.12 -20.30
N LEU A 106 28.17 12.32 -20.89
CA LEU A 106 28.05 12.46 -22.35
C LEU A 106 29.35 12.08 -23.05
N MET A 107 30.49 12.45 -22.48
CA MET A 107 31.80 12.12 -23.04
C MET A 107 32.01 10.61 -23.08
N GLU A 108 31.58 9.89 -22.05
CA GLU A 108 31.70 8.42 -21.97
C GLU A 108 30.88 7.66 -23.02
N ILE A 109 29.79 8.24 -23.52
CA ILE A 109 28.95 7.64 -24.57
C ILE A 109 29.32 8.13 -25.98
N GLY A 110 30.52 8.67 -26.17
CA GLY A 110 31.07 9.03 -27.48
C GLY A 110 30.75 10.44 -27.97
N TYR A 111 30.34 11.36 -27.09
CA TYR A 111 30.11 12.76 -27.48
C TYR A 111 31.37 13.49 -27.97
N ASP A 112 32.55 13.06 -27.52
CA ASP A 112 33.87 13.53 -27.98
C ASP A 112 34.09 13.30 -29.47
N HIS A 113 33.78 12.12 -29.97
CA HIS A 113 33.90 11.76 -31.39
C HIS A 113 33.04 12.67 -32.28
N TRP A 114 31.84 13.03 -31.80
CA TRP A 114 30.97 13.99 -32.46
C TRP A 114 31.50 15.43 -32.37
N ARG A 115 31.99 15.86 -31.20
CA ARG A 115 32.55 17.20 -30.97
C ARG A 115 33.74 17.49 -31.89
N ASP A 116 34.61 16.51 -32.10
CA ASP A 116 35.83 16.67 -32.90
C ASP A 116 35.54 16.67 -34.42
N LEU A 117 34.50 15.96 -34.87
CA LEU A 117 33.99 16.03 -36.24
C LEU A 117 33.40 17.40 -36.58
N ASP A 118 32.76 18.06 -35.61
CA ASP A 118 32.17 19.39 -35.77
C ASP A 118 33.25 20.48 -35.91
N ILE A 119 34.34 20.40 -35.13
CA ILE A 119 35.49 21.33 -35.22
C ILE A 119 36.18 21.21 -36.59
N ALA A 120 36.26 20.00 -37.15
CA ALA A 120 36.82 19.78 -38.49
C ALA A 120 35.92 20.34 -39.62
N ALA A 121 34.62 20.48 -39.39
CA ALA A 121 33.64 20.97 -40.36
C ALA A 121 33.44 22.50 -40.35
N GLU A 122 33.79 23.20 -39.26
CA GLU A 122 33.70 24.67 -39.14
C GLU A 122 34.64 25.44 -40.08
N GLY A 123 35.55 24.77 -40.79
CA GLY A 123 36.36 25.33 -41.88
C GLY A 123 35.64 25.51 -43.23
N GLY A 124 34.37 25.08 -43.33
CA GLY A 124 33.55 25.18 -44.55
C GLY A 124 32.25 25.97 -44.31
N THR A 125 31.91 26.84 -45.27
CA THR A 125 30.78 27.80 -45.25
C THR A 125 29.48 27.32 -44.59
N ALA A 126 28.95 28.18 -43.70
CA ALA A 126 27.69 28.05 -42.98
C ALA A 126 26.48 27.91 -43.92
N GLY A 127 25.98 26.69 -44.02
CA GLY A 127 24.63 26.37 -44.48
C GLY A 127 23.90 25.60 -43.39
N SER A 128 22.69 26.03 -43.06
CA SER A 128 21.76 25.39 -42.13
C SER A 128 21.41 23.97 -42.62
N VAL A 129 22.17 22.98 -42.15
CA VAL A 129 21.88 21.58 -42.44
C VAL A 129 21.79 20.87 -41.10
N GLU A 130 20.57 20.44 -40.77
CA GLU A 130 20.36 19.39 -39.77
C GLU A 130 21.15 18.16 -40.24
N LYS A 131 22.29 17.90 -39.60
CA LYS A 131 23.09 16.72 -39.91
C LYS A 131 22.86 15.69 -38.83
N GLU A 132 22.13 14.64 -39.21
CA GLU A 132 21.95 13.43 -38.43
C GLU A 132 23.07 12.47 -38.85
N PHE A 133 24.00 12.19 -37.93
CA PHE A 133 25.05 11.19 -38.14
C PHE A 133 24.71 9.97 -37.30
N ILE A 134 24.62 8.81 -37.94
CA ILE A 134 24.42 7.52 -37.29
C ILE A 134 25.81 6.93 -37.05
N PHE A 135 26.20 6.76 -35.79
CA PHE A 135 27.39 6.00 -35.42
C PHE A 135 27.02 4.54 -35.09
N ASP A 136 27.93 3.61 -35.43
CA ASP A 136 27.80 2.15 -35.34
C ASP A 136 27.42 1.60 -33.94
N GLU A 137 26.95 0.35 -33.94
CA GLU A 137 26.49 -0.56 -32.85
C GLU A 137 25.43 -0.03 -31.85
N LEU A 138 25.40 1.27 -31.53
CA LEU A 138 24.52 1.87 -30.51
C LEU A 138 23.34 2.69 -31.07
N ASN A 139 23.23 2.87 -32.40
CA ASN A 139 22.18 3.66 -33.06
C ASN A 139 22.01 5.07 -32.46
N LEU A 140 23.09 5.73 -32.04
CA LEU A 140 23.02 7.07 -31.47
C LEU A 140 22.90 8.13 -32.58
N SER A 141 21.85 8.96 -32.50
CA SER A 141 21.65 10.13 -33.36
C SER A 141 22.01 11.41 -32.61
N TYR A 142 22.93 12.20 -33.15
CA TYR A 142 23.29 13.51 -32.60
C TYR A 142 22.63 14.62 -33.43
N ARG A 143 21.95 15.54 -32.76
CA ARG A 143 21.34 16.73 -33.39
C ARG A 143 21.82 17.99 -32.70
N ARG A 144 22.46 18.89 -33.46
CA ARG A 144 22.79 20.24 -33.01
C ARG A 144 21.69 21.17 -33.47
N ASP A 145 20.99 21.73 -32.50
CA ASP A 145 20.09 22.84 -32.75
C ASP A 145 20.89 24.14 -32.68
N LEU A 146 21.09 24.79 -33.83
CA LEU A 146 21.74 26.10 -33.95
C LEU A 146 20.74 27.24 -33.79
N GLU A 147 19.44 26.94 -33.72
CA GLU A 147 18.47 27.97 -33.39
C GLU A 147 18.72 28.40 -31.95
N VAL A 148 19.01 29.69 -31.77
CA VAL A 148 18.85 30.33 -30.48
C VAL A 148 17.35 30.35 -30.22
N LYS A 149 16.84 29.26 -29.65
CA LYS A 149 15.52 29.18 -29.03
C LYS A 149 15.58 30.04 -27.80
N THR A 150 15.53 31.34 -28.04
CA THR A 150 15.15 32.31 -27.04
C THR A 150 13.83 31.81 -26.48
N ALA A 151 13.86 31.19 -25.29
CA ALA A 151 12.86 31.55 -24.30
C ALA A 151 12.90 33.07 -24.33
N GLY A 152 11.90 33.69 -24.97
CA GLY A 152 11.93 35.11 -25.28
C GLY A 152 12.48 35.82 -24.07
N LEU A 153 13.58 36.56 -24.25
CA LEU A 153 14.03 37.51 -23.25
C LEU A 153 12.77 38.33 -22.93
N VAL A 154 12.10 38.01 -21.83
CA VAL A 154 11.20 38.94 -21.19
C VAL A 154 12.11 40.13 -20.98
N LYS A 155 11.92 41.17 -21.79
CA LYS A 155 12.65 42.40 -21.61
C LYS A 155 12.41 42.75 -20.16
N ASP A 156 13.45 42.75 -19.33
CA ASP A 156 13.35 43.12 -17.92
C ASP A 156 13.17 44.63 -17.84
N ASN A 157 12.10 45.11 -18.49
CA ASN A 157 11.64 46.46 -18.48
C ASN A 157 10.55 46.57 -17.41
N GLU A 158 10.34 47.79 -16.95
CA GLU A 158 9.41 48.09 -15.86
C GLU A 158 8.01 47.55 -16.13
N LEU A 159 7.56 47.60 -17.39
CA LEU A 159 6.25 47.09 -17.80
C LEU A 159 6.11 45.57 -17.61
N GLU A 160 7.11 44.78 -17.98
CA GLU A 160 7.07 43.32 -17.80
C GLU A 160 7.19 42.91 -16.33
N ARG A 161 7.96 43.66 -15.51
CA ARG A 161 7.98 43.45 -14.06
C ARG A 161 6.60 43.68 -13.43
N GLU A 162 5.93 44.75 -13.83
CA GLU A 162 4.58 45.06 -13.34
C GLU A 162 3.53 44.06 -13.84
N LYS A 163 3.62 43.57 -15.09
CA LYS A 163 2.77 42.46 -15.57
C LYS A 163 2.97 41.20 -14.74
N ASN A 164 4.21 40.81 -14.47
CA ASN A 164 4.53 39.61 -13.67
C ASN A 164 4.07 39.75 -12.22
N ARG A 165 4.23 40.95 -11.64
CA ARG A 165 3.69 41.28 -10.32
C ARG A 165 2.17 41.17 -10.30
N CYS A 166 1.47 41.66 -11.32
CA CYS A 166 0.02 41.49 -11.44
C CYS A 166 -0.40 40.02 -11.55
N ILE A 167 0.37 39.19 -12.25
CA ILE A 167 0.11 37.73 -12.30
C ILE A 167 0.29 37.09 -10.93
N GLN A 168 1.33 37.44 -10.18
CA GLN A 168 1.53 36.91 -8.82
C GLN A 168 0.39 37.32 -7.89
N LEU A 169 0.02 38.61 -7.89
CA LEU A 169 -1.08 39.12 -7.06
C LEU A 169 -2.43 38.52 -7.46
N LEU A 170 -2.66 38.27 -8.76
CA LEU A 170 -3.81 37.51 -9.23
C LEU A 170 -3.82 36.10 -8.63
N ILE A 171 -2.71 35.36 -8.71
CA ILE A 171 -2.62 33.99 -8.17
C ILE A 171 -2.87 33.98 -6.66
N GLU A 172 -2.30 34.94 -5.92
CA GLU A 172 -2.47 35.05 -4.47
C GLU A 172 -3.90 35.41 -4.04
N SER A 173 -4.64 36.12 -4.90
CA SER A 173 -6.02 36.57 -4.63
C SER A 173 -7.08 35.56 -5.08
N LEU A 174 -6.77 34.63 -6.00
CA LEU A 174 -7.72 33.62 -6.49
C LEU A 174 -8.43 32.83 -5.37
N ASP A 175 -7.72 32.55 -4.27
CA ASP A 175 -8.24 31.80 -3.12
C ASP A 175 -8.73 32.69 -1.97
N LYS A 176 -8.57 34.03 -2.07
CA LYS A 176 -8.84 34.97 -0.97
C LYS A 176 -9.99 35.93 -1.27
N ASP A 177 -9.94 36.62 -2.41
CA ASP A 177 -10.88 37.67 -2.76
C ASP A 177 -11.07 37.75 -4.28
N LEU A 178 -12.32 37.49 -4.71
CA LEU A 178 -12.69 37.48 -6.12
C LEU A 178 -12.64 38.87 -6.74
N GLU A 179 -13.00 39.93 -6.01
CA GLU A 179 -12.96 41.30 -6.53
C GLU A 179 -11.51 41.72 -6.79
N GLU A 180 -10.60 41.34 -5.90
CA GLU A 180 -9.17 41.60 -6.02
C GLU A 180 -8.54 40.79 -7.17
N ALA A 181 -8.93 39.52 -7.33
CA ALA A 181 -8.49 38.70 -8.47
C ALA A 181 -8.97 39.28 -9.81
N VAL A 182 -10.24 39.70 -9.90
CA VAL A 182 -10.77 40.34 -11.11
C VAL A 182 -10.05 41.67 -11.39
N HIS A 183 -9.74 42.45 -10.35
CA HIS A 183 -8.96 43.68 -10.47
C HIS A 183 -7.59 43.42 -11.12
N TYR A 184 -6.77 42.52 -10.56
CA TYR A 184 -5.44 42.24 -11.10
C TYR A 184 -5.47 41.60 -12.49
N LEU A 185 -6.50 40.80 -12.80
CA LEU A 185 -6.72 40.28 -14.15
C LEU A 185 -6.98 41.40 -15.16
N MET A 186 -7.82 42.39 -14.81
CA MET A 186 -8.11 43.54 -15.65
C MET A 186 -6.89 44.44 -15.82
N VAL A 187 -6.13 44.68 -14.75
CA VAL A 187 -4.88 45.45 -14.78
C VAL A 187 -3.85 44.76 -15.67
N TYR A 188 -3.63 43.45 -15.51
CA TYR A 188 -2.73 42.68 -16.36
C TYR A 188 -3.10 42.79 -17.84
N ARG A 189 -4.40 42.66 -18.16
CA ARG A 189 -4.89 42.75 -19.53
C ARG A 189 -4.71 44.15 -20.11
N ALA A 190 -4.98 45.20 -19.35
CA ALA A 190 -4.74 46.58 -19.76
C ALA A 190 -3.25 46.83 -20.02
N LEU A 191 -2.36 46.34 -19.14
CA LEU A 191 -0.91 46.44 -19.33
C LEU A 191 -0.41 45.64 -20.54
N ARG A 192 -1.05 44.51 -20.86
CA ARG A 192 -0.73 43.68 -22.03
C ARG A 192 -1.17 44.35 -23.33
N ASP A 193 -2.39 44.88 -23.35
CA ASP A 193 -3.03 45.44 -24.55
C ASP A 193 -2.59 46.91 -24.77
N GLY A 194 -2.00 47.55 -23.75
CA GLY A 194 -1.47 48.92 -23.82
C GLY A 194 -2.53 50.02 -23.75
N ASP A 195 -3.76 49.68 -23.38
CA ASP A 195 -4.91 50.59 -23.30
C ASP A 195 -5.81 50.20 -22.11
N CYS A 196 -6.57 51.16 -21.59
CA CYS A 196 -7.58 50.96 -20.56
C CYS A 196 -8.98 50.95 -21.18
N GLY A 197 -9.30 49.90 -21.94
CA GLY A 197 -10.63 49.68 -22.50
C GLY A 197 -11.73 49.43 -21.44
N ASN A 198 -12.99 49.46 -21.85
CA ASN A 198 -14.13 49.14 -20.96
C ASN A 198 -14.30 47.61 -20.82
N TYR A 199 -13.37 46.97 -20.13
CA TYR A 199 -13.29 45.51 -19.97
C TYR A 199 -14.50 44.92 -19.23
N LEU A 200 -15.20 45.71 -18.40
CA LEU A 200 -16.45 45.29 -17.73
C LEU A 200 -17.55 44.93 -18.73
N LYS A 201 -17.67 45.67 -19.85
CA LYS A 201 -18.63 45.35 -20.92
C LYS A 201 -18.29 44.05 -21.66
N GLU A 202 -17.01 43.76 -21.87
CA GLU A 202 -16.58 42.50 -22.51
C GLU A 202 -16.81 41.28 -21.61
N ILE A 203 -16.57 41.42 -20.31
CA ILE A 203 -16.82 40.37 -19.31
C ILE A 203 -18.31 40.02 -19.29
N GLN A 204 -19.19 41.05 -19.24
CA GLN A 204 -20.64 40.86 -19.27
C GLN A 204 -21.15 40.16 -20.54
N GLN A 205 -20.53 40.43 -21.71
CA GLN A 205 -20.94 39.82 -22.98
C GLN A 205 -20.55 38.34 -23.13
N LYS A 206 -19.53 37.86 -22.40
CA LYS A 206 -19.02 36.48 -22.54
C LYS A 206 -19.41 35.54 -21.40
N TRP A 207 -19.88 36.06 -20.26
CA TRP A 207 -20.32 35.24 -19.12
C TRP A 207 -21.46 34.27 -19.46
N SER A 208 -22.35 34.63 -20.37
CA SER A 208 -23.44 33.77 -20.84
C SER A 208 -22.99 32.54 -21.64
N LEU A 209 -21.72 32.49 -22.07
CA LEU A 209 -21.13 31.38 -22.82
C LEU A 209 -20.23 30.47 -21.96
N ILE A 210 -19.96 30.85 -20.71
CA ILE A 210 -19.13 30.07 -19.78
C ILE A 210 -20.09 29.33 -18.85
N ASP A 211 -20.55 28.15 -19.27
CA ASP A 211 -21.36 27.26 -18.42
C ASP A 211 -20.44 26.30 -17.64
N PRO A 212 -20.21 26.52 -16.34
CA PRO A 212 -19.39 25.61 -15.53
C PRO A 212 -20.10 24.28 -15.29
N ALA A 213 -21.43 24.20 -15.41
CA ALA A 213 -22.21 23.01 -15.08
C ALA A 213 -21.88 21.83 -16.01
N MET A 214 -21.68 22.09 -17.30
CA MET A 214 -21.23 21.07 -18.25
C MET A 214 -19.85 20.50 -17.91
N LYS A 215 -18.85 21.36 -17.66
CA LYS A 215 -17.48 20.91 -17.34
C LYS A 215 -17.42 20.22 -15.98
N ALA A 216 -18.13 20.76 -14.99
CA ALA A 216 -18.30 20.12 -13.69
C ALA A 216 -18.99 18.76 -13.84
N GLY A 217 -20.05 18.66 -14.65
CA GLY A 217 -20.74 17.41 -14.96
C GLY A 217 -19.83 16.36 -15.60
N GLU A 218 -19.00 16.73 -16.58
CA GLU A 218 -17.99 15.85 -17.17
C GLU A 218 -16.99 15.33 -16.13
N ILE A 219 -16.44 16.22 -15.29
CA ILE A 219 -15.46 15.85 -14.26
C ILE A 219 -16.10 14.93 -13.21
N LEU A 220 -17.30 15.27 -12.74
CA LEU A 220 -18.04 14.48 -11.75
C LEU A 220 -18.46 13.11 -12.31
N SER A 221 -18.81 13.02 -13.59
CA SER A 221 -19.10 11.72 -14.24
C SER A 221 -17.87 10.82 -14.32
N LYS A 222 -16.68 11.39 -14.59
CA LYS A 222 -15.41 10.65 -14.64
C LYS A 222 -14.95 10.17 -13.26
N MET A 223 -15.24 10.95 -12.20
CA MET A 223 -14.98 10.55 -10.82
C MET A 223 -15.92 9.44 -10.32
N LYS A 224 -17.18 9.40 -10.77
CA LYS A 224 -18.12 8.32 -10.45
C LYS A 224 -17.73 6.97 -11.08
N THR A 225 -16.98 6.98 -12.18
CA THR A 225 -16.50 5.77 -12.88
C THR A 225 -15.06 5.42 -12.51
N LYS A 226 -14.61 5.67 -11.26
CA LYS A 226 -13.29 5.25 -10.78
C LYS A 226 -13.22 3.71 -10.75
N SER A 227 -13.02 3.07 -11.90
CA SER A 227 -12.42 1.74 -11.93
C SER A 227 -10.92 1.95 -11.74
N ASN A 228 -10.33 1.33 -10.71
CA ASN A 228 -8.90 1.44 -10.44
C ASN A 228 -8.02 0.64 -11.44
N GLY A 229 -8.64 0.00 -12.43
CA GLY A 229 -7.98 -0.80 -13.46
C GLY A 229 -7.68 -2.24 -13.02
N LEU A 230 -7.97 -2.59 -11.77
CA LEU A 230 -7.91 -3.97 -11.28
C LEU A 230 -9.17 -4.73 -11.72
N ARG A 231 -9.03 -6.04 -11.87
CA ARG A 231 -10.15 -6.96 -12.10
C ARG A 231 -10.20 -7.98 -10.97
N PHE A 232 -11.38 -8.14 -10.40
CA PHE A 232 -11.62 -9.15 -9.39
C PHE A 232 -11.71 -10.53 -10.07
N ASN A 233 -10.93 -11.48 -9.58
CA ASN A 233 -11.01 -12.87 -10.00
C ASN A 233 -11.52 -13.75 -8.83
N PRO A 234 -12.79 -14.21 -8.88
CA PRO A 234 -13.38 -15.03 -7.83
C PRO A 234 -12.65 -16.35 -7.54
N GLU A 235 -11.97 -16.92 -8.54
CA GLU A 235 -11.28 -18.23 -8.39
C GLU A 235 -10.00 -18.11 -7.58
N THR A 236 -9.31 -16.97 -7.67
CA THR A 236 -8.06 -16.71 -6.95
C THR A 236 -8.28 -16.04 -5.60
N PHE A 237 -9.51 -15.60 -5.33
CA PHE A 237 -9.84 -14.80 -4.16
C PHE A 237 -10.66 -15.61 -3.16
N SER A 238 -10.19 -15.68 -1.91
CA SER A 238 -10.83 -16.46 -0.86
C SER A 238 -11.27 -15.59 0.32
N PHE A 239 -12.50 -15.78 0.79
CA PHE A 239 -13.07 -15.06 1.93
C PHE A 239 -13.05 -15.92 3.18
N SER A 240 -12.57 -15.37 4.30
CA SER A 240 -12.81 -15.96 5.63
C SER A 240 -13.87 -15.15 6.36
N PHE A 241 -14.57 -15.80 7.30
CA PHE A 241 -15.53 -15.12 8.16
C PHE A 241 -14.92 -13.90 8.89
N SER A 242 -13.70 -14.05 9.42
CA SER A 242 -12.99 -12.96 10.09
C SER A 242 -12.69 -11.79 9.15
N ALA A 243 -12.29 -12.07 7.91
CA ALA A 243 -11.97 -11.04 6.92
C ALA A 243 -13.24 -10.26 6.49
N LEU A 244 -14.38 -10.94 6.31
CA LEU A 244 -15.64 -10.26 6.02
C LEU A 244 -16.03 -9.27 7.12
N LYS A 245 -15.84 -9.65 8.39
CA LYS A 245 -16.14 -8.78 9.52
C LYS A 245 -15.25 -7.53 9.56
N VAL A 246 -13.99 -7.65 9.15
CA VAL A 246 -13.10 -6.49 8.98
C VAL A 246 -13.65 -5.53 7.93
N TYR A 247 -14.11 -6.06 6.78
CA TYR A 247 -14.72 -5.24 5.73
C TYR A 247 -16.00 -4.54 6.19
N GLU A 248 -16.89 -5.26 6.88
CA GLU A 248 -18.14 -4.70 7.41
C GLU A 248 -17.90 -3.59 8.44
N THR A 249 -16.78 -3.68 9.17
CA THR A 249 -16.33 -2.64 10.10
C THR A 249 -15.77 -1.43 9.35
N CYS A 250 -14.87 -1.67 8.39
CA CYS A 250 -14.28 -0.64 7.55
C CYS A 250 -13.70 -1.24 6.25
N PRO A 251 -14.24 -0.90 5.06
CA PRO A 251 -13.72 -1.38 3.79
C PRO A 251 -12.25 -1.01 3.58
N LYS A 252 -11.84 0.21 3.96
CA LYS A 252 -10.44 0.64 3.87
C LYS A 252 -9.50 -0.19 4.75
N GLN A 253 -9.95 -0.61 5.94
CA GLN A 253 -9.15 -1.49 6.79
C GLN A 253 -8.98 -2.85 6.15
N TYR A 254 -10.04 -3.39 5.54
CA TYR A 254 -9.97 -4.66 4.82
C TYR A 254 -8.97 -4.61 3.67
N GLU A 255 -8.97 -3.52 2.88
CA GLU A 255 -7.98 -3.32 1.82
C GLU A 255 -6.56 -3.36 2.38
N LEU A 256 -6.29 -2.57 3.41
CA LEU A 256 -4.95 -2.47 4.00
C LEU A 256 -4.49 -3.81 4.61
N GLN A 257 -5.38 -4.53 5.28
CA GLN A 257 -5.06 -5.75 6.01
C GLN A 257 -5.03 -6.99 5.12
N GLU A 258 -6.07 -7.23 4.34
CA GLU A 258 -6.28 -8.50 3.61
C GLU A 258 -5.74 -8.44 2.18
N ILE A 259 -5.88 -7.29 1.51
CA ILE A 259 -5.43 -7.10 0.12
C ILE A 259 -3.95 -6.71 0.08
N LEU A 260 -3.61 -5.60 0.73
CA LEU A 260 -2.27 -5.01 0.69
C LEU A 260 -1.32 -5.61 1.73
N ARG A 261 -1.84 -6.33 2.72
CA ARG A 261 -1.08 -6.96 3.81
C ARG A 261 -0.12 -5.99 4.51
N MET A 262 -0.61 -4.77 4.75
CA MET A 262 0.15 -3.74 5.44
C MET A 262 0.43 -4.16 6.88
N PRO A 263 1.61 -3.81 7.44
CA PRO A 263 1.91 -4.11 8.83
C PRO A 263 1.04 -3.25 9.76
N SER A 264 0.53 -3.83 10.84
CA SER A 264 -0.22 -3.09 11.87
C SER A 264 0.69 -2.69 13.04
N ARG A 265 0.33 -1.62 13.79
CA ARG A 265 1.10 -1.15 14.96
C ARG A 265 1.14 -2.16 16.11
N LYS A 266 0.13 -3.03 16.28
CA LYS A 266 0.14 -4.05 17.34
C LYS A 266 1.16 -5.16 17.12
N ASN A 267 1.78 -5.24 15.93
CA ASN A 267 2.92 -6.14 15.71
C ASN A 267 4.19 -5.68 16.47
N ALA A 268 4.26 -4.42 16.92
CA ALA A 268 5.35 -3.92 17.77
C ALA A 268 5.04 -4.03 19.27
N ASP A 269 3.77 -3.88 19.66
CA ASP A 269 3.27 -3.99 21.03
C ASP A 269 2.14 -5.02 21.11
N SER A 270 2.49 -6.31 21.12
CA SER A 270 1.55 -7.41 21.34
C SER A 270 1.01 -7.38 22.77
N THR A 271 0.04 -6.49 23.01
CA THR A 271 -0.76 -6.42 24.23
C THR A 271 -1.63 -7.68 24.31
N GLY A 272 -1.10 -8.71 24.99
CA GLY A 272 -1.72 -9.85 25.70
C GLY A 272 -2.96 -10.58 25.17
N ALA A 273 -3.96 -9.91 24.61
CA ALA A 273 -5.28 -10.46 24.31
C ALA A 273 -5.34 -11.31 23.02
N MET A 274 -4.71 -10.86 21.92
CA MET A 274 -4.61 -11.68 20.70
C MET A 274 -3.69 -12.89 20.91
N THR A 275 -2.58 -12.70 21.63
CA THR A 275 -1.69 -13.77 22.07
C THR A 275 -2.39 -14.76 22.97
N LYS A 276 -3.25 -14.31 23.89
CA LYS A 276 -4.02 -15.18 24.81
C LYS A 276 -4.94 -16.15 24.07
N GLY A 277 -5.75 -15.65 23.13
CA GLY A 277 -6.69 -16.48 22.38
C GLY A 277 -5.96 -17.56 21.58
N SER A 278 -5.01 -17.16 20.74
CA SER A 278 -4.22 -18.09 19.92
C SER A 278 -3.39 -19.07 20.77
N PHE A 279 -2.85 -18.63 21.91
CA PHE A 279 -2.15 -19.50 22.86
C PHE A 279 -3.08 -20.58 23.41
N VAL A 280 -4.28 -20.21 23.85
CA VAL A 280 -5.27 -21.17 24.34
C VAL A 280 -5.63 -22.18 23.25
N HIS A 281 -5.95 -21.75 22.03
CA HIS A 281 -6.24 -22.69 20.92
C HIS A 281 -5.06 -23.64 20.69
N LYS A 282 -3.81 -23.14 20.72
CA LYS A 282 -2.62 -23.98 20.52
C LYS A 282 -2.43 -25.03 21.61
N VAL A 283 -2.66 -24.67 22.88
CA VAL A 283 -2.63 -25.60 24.01
C VAL A 283 -3.70 -26.67 23.84
N LEU A 284 -4.93 -26.27 23.53
CA LEU A 284 -6.06 -27.19 23.38
C LEU A 284 -5.90 -28.12 22.17
N GLU A 285 -5.43 -27.60 21.03
CA GLU A 285 -5.06 -28.40 19.86
C GLU A 285 -4.06 -29.50 20.26
N THR A 286 -2.98 -29.11 20.96
CA THR A 286 -1.92 -30.04 21.38
C THR A 286 -2.46 -31.08 22.34
N ALA A 287 -3.25 -30.68 23.34
CA ALA A 287 -3.84 -31.58 24.31
C ALA A 287 -4.80 -32.59 23.68
N VAL A 288 -5.58 -32.18 22.69
CA VAL A 288 -6.48 -33.08 21.95
C VAL A 288 -5.68 -34.02 21.03
N LYS A 289 -4.64 -33.52 20.34
CA LYS A 289 -3.77 -34.37 19.50
C LYS A 289 -3.04 -35.44 20.30
N GLU A 290 -2.54 -35.08 21.48
CA GLU A 290 -1.83 -35.97 22.39
C GLU A 290 -2.77 -36.88 23.20
N ARG A 291 -4.09 -36.71 23.05
CA ARG A 291 -5.13 -37.49 23.74
C ARG A 291 -4.92 -37.52 25.26
N VAL A 292 -4.71 -36.33 25.82
CA VAL A 292 -4.40 -36.17 27.25
C VAL A 292 -5.48 -36.82 28.12
N ALA A 293 -5.06 -37.77 28.96
CA ALA A 293 -5.93 -38.51 29.88
C ALA A 293 -5.96 -37.94 31.30
N GLU A 294 -5.02 -37.05 31.64
CA GLU A 294 -4.93 -36.45 32.97
C GLU A 294 -4.85 -34.93 32.89
N LYS A 295 -5.56 -34.27 33.82
CA LYS A 295 -5.57 -32.81 33.94
C LYS A 295 -4.16 -32.24 33.98
N ARG A 296 -3.26 -32.86 34.75
CA ARG A 296 -1.88 -32.41 34.93
C ARG A 296 -1.13 -32.24 33.60
N ALA A 297 -1.29 -33.20 32.67
CA ALA A 297 -0.63 -33.15 31.38
C ALA A 297 -1.10 -31.96 30.51
N LEU A 298 -2.36 -31.52 30.63
CA LEU A 298 -2.84 -30.29 29.97
C LEU A 298 -2.06 -29.05 30.44
N TYR A 299 -1.80 -28.94 31.74
CA TYR A 299 -1.03 -27.82 32.30
C TYR A 299 0.46 -27.92 31.94
N GLU A 300 1.03 -29.13 31.90
CA GLU A 300 2.42 -29.35 31.46
C GLU A 300 2.62 -28.92 29.99
N ILE A 301 1.63 -29.19 29.11
CA ILE A 301 1.63 -28.69 27.73
C ILE A 301 1.62 -27.15 27.72
N ALA A 302 0.74 -26.52 28.52
CA ALA A 302 0.67 -25.07 28.61
C ALA A 302 1.99 -24.44 29.06
N GLU A 303 2.59 -24.96 30.13
CA GLU A 303 3.90 -24.52 30.63
C GLU A 303 5.02 -24.72 29.62
N THR A 304 5.00 -25.84 28.88
CA THR A 304 6.00 -26.14 27.87
C THR A 304 5.88 -25.21 26.66
N LEU A 305 4.65 -24.95 26.20
CA LEU A 305 4.41 -24.01 25.09
C LEU A 305 4.74 -22.57 25.49
N HIS A 306 4.43 -22.16 26.73
CA HIS A 306 4.74 -20.83 27.25
C HIS A 306 6.24 -20.52 27.24
N LYS A 307 7.11 -21.53 27.41
CA LYS A 307 8.58 -21.35 27.33
C LYS A 307 9.10 -21.04 25.92
N LYS A 308 8.27 -21.17 24.87
CA LYS A 308 8.69 -20.89 23.49
C LYS A 308 8.70 -19.38 23.21
N PRO A 309 9.62 -18.87 22.37
CA PRO A 309 9.71 -17.44 22.05
C PRO A 309 8.40 -16.83 21.54
N GLU A 310 7.61 -17.61 20.82
CA GLU A 310 6.29 -17.24 20.28
C GLU A 310 5.25 -16.91 21.36
N TRP A 311 5.35 -17.55 22.54
CA TRP A 311 4.29 -17.57 23.55
C TRP A 311 4.74 -17.08 24.93
N MET A 312 6.03 -16.82 25.13
CA MET A 312 6.62 -16.39 26.40
C MET A 312 5.99 -15.12 26.98
N TYR A 313 5.42 -14.27 26.13
CA TYR A 313 4.73 -13.05 26.55
C TYR A 313 3.23 -13.21 26.77
N ALA A 314 2.66 -14.41 26.57
CA ALA A 314 1.28 -14.67 26.90
C ALA A 314 1.07 -14.68 28.42
N ASP A 315 -0.03 -14.08 28.89
CA ASP A 315 -0.41 -14.10 30.30
C ASP A 315 -0.99 -15.49 30.67
N LEU A 316 -0.10 -16.38 31.09
CA LEU A 316 -0.42 -17.77 31.46
C LEU A 316 -1.44 -17.84 32.60
N GLU A 317 -1.29 -17.02 33.64
CA GLU A 317 -2.17 -17.04 34.82
C GLU A 317 -3.61 -16.77 34.43
N SER A 318 -3.83 -15.78 33.55
CA SER A 318 -5.17 -15.45 33.07
C SER A 318 -5.82 -16.54 32.19
N THR A 319 -5.05 -17.52 31.70
CA THR A 319 -5.54 -18.64 30.86
C THR A 319 -5.91 -19.89 31.64
N LEU A 320 -5.37 -20.08 32.85
CA LEU A 320 -5.60 -21.27 33.67
C LEU A 320 -7.09 -21.58 33.92
N PRO A 321 -7.98 -20.59 34.17
CA PRO A 321 -9.40 -20.84 34.31
C PRO A 321 -10.06 -21.41 33.04
N LEU A 322 -9.55 -21.04 31.85
CA LEU A 322 -10.07 -21.53 30.58
C LEU A 322 -9.71 -23.01 30.38
N PHE A 323 -8.50 -23.41 30.77
CA PHE A 323 -8.07 -24.81 30.75
C PHE A 323 -8.86 -25.67 31.74
N GLU A 324 -9.24 -25.12 32.89
CA GLU A 324 -10.13 -25.80 33.84
C GLU A 324 -11.48 -26.13 33.20
N VAL A 325 -12.12 -25.11 32.62
CA VAL A 325 -13.44 -25.27 31.97
C VAL A 325 -13.35 -26.25 30.81
N PHE A 326 -12.30 -26.14 29.99
CA PHE A 326 -12.04 -27.09 28.92
C PHE A 326 -11.93 -28.53 29.46
N TRP A 327 -11.12 -28.75 30.49
CA TRP A 327 -10.90 -30.08 31.07
C TRP A 327 -12.21 -30.66 31.61
N LEU A 328 -12.96 -29.90 32.39
CA LEU A 328 -14.22 -30.34 32.98
C LEU A 328 -15.26 -30.76 31.92
N ARG A 329 -15.29 -30.06 30.78
CA ARG A 329 -16.22 -30.35 29.68
C ARG A 329 -15.78 -31.48 28.76
N ASN A 330 -14.47 -31.71 28.65
CA ASN A 330 -13.91 -32.53 27.56
C ASN A 330 -13.10 -33.75 28.01
N LYS A 331 -12.78 -33.92 29.31
CA LYS A 331 -11.98 -35.04 29.85
C LYS A 331 -12.41 -36.44 29.36
N ASP A 332 -13.72 -36.66 29.18
CA ASP A 332 -14.28 -37.95 28.78
C ASP A 332 -14.42 -38.08 27.25
N ARG A 333 -14.08 -37.02 26.50
CA ARG A 333 -14.27 -36.91 25.04
C ARG A 333 -12.95 -36.88 24.26
N ILE A 334 -11.84 -36.49 24.89
CA ILE A 334 -10.52 -36.30 24.27
C ILE A 334 -9.92 -37.60 23.66
N SER A 335 -10.40 -38.78 24.08
CA SER A 335 -9.90 -40.08 23.59
C SER A 335 -10.55 -40.58 22.30
N ASN A 336 -11.62 -39.94 21.81
CA ASN A 336 -12.39 -40.39 20.66
C ASN A 336 -11.68 -40.10 19.31
N ASN A 337 -12.21 -40.67 18.21
CA ASN A 337 -11.75 -40.35 16.85
C ASN A 337 -12.06 -38.88 16.53
N LEU A 338 -11.03 -38.04 16.70
CA LEU A 338 -11.13 -36.59 16.64
C LEU A 338 -10.25 -36.05 15.53
N MET A 339 -10.73 -34.98 14.90
CA MET A 339 -9.94 -34.16 14.01
C MET A 339 -9.79 -32.77 14.62
N VAL A 340 -8.62 -32.17 14.50
CA VAL A 340 -8.37 -30.80 14.97
C VAL A 340 -7.68 -29.98 13.90
N GLU A 341 -7.86 -28.65 13.96
CA GLU A 341 -7.28 -27.65 13.05
C GLU A 341 -7.47 -28.00 11.57
N LYS A 342 -8.73 -28.32 11.21
CA LYS A 342 -9.06 -28.71 9.84
C LYS A 342 -9.35 -27.49 8.98
N TRP A 343 -8.40 -27.20 8.10
CA TRP A 343 -8.55 -26.23 7.02
C TRP A 343 -9.58 -26.72 6.01
N PHE A 344 -10.48 -25.83 5.61
CA PHE A 344 -11.43 -26.09 4.54
C PHE A 344 -11.49 -24.94 3.55
N SER A 345 -11.90 -25.28 2.35
CA SER A 345 -12.30 -24.34 1.31
C SER A 345 -13.56 -24.87 0.65
N VAL A 346 -14.54 -23.99 0.43
CA VAL A 346 -15.83 -24.33 -0.19
C VAL A 346 -16.23 -23.21 -1.14
N ILE A 347 -16.71 -23.60 -2.32
CA ILE A 347 -17.24 -22.65 -3.31
C ILE A 347 -18.73 -22.46 -3.04
N ILE A 348 -19.16 -21.22 -2.84
CA ILE A 348 -20.56 -20.84 -2.65
C ILE A 348 -20.86 -19.71 -3.62
N ASP A 349 -21.79 -19.94 -4.56
CA ASP A 349 -22.23 -18.95 -5.55
C ASP A 349 -21.06 -18.28 -6.30
N GLY A 350 -20.07 -19.09 -6.71
CA GLY A 350 -18.88 -18.64 -7.44
C GLY A 350 -17.77 -18.02 -6.59
N PHE A 351 -17.98 -17.78 -5.29
CA PHE A 351 -16.97 -17.28 -4.39
C PHE A 351 -16.35 -18.39 -3.53
N VAL A 352 -15.03 -18.34 -3.33
CA VAL A 352 -14.32 -19.29 -2.48
C VAL A 352 -14.37 -18.79 -1.03
N PHE A 353 -14.98 -19.57 -0.13
CA PHE A 353 -14.90 -19.33 1.31
C PHE A 353 -13.93 -20.31 1.96
N LYS A 354 -13.21 -19.84 2.98
CA LYS A 354 -12.24 -20.65 3.73
C LYS A 354 -12.38 -20.44 5.24
N GLY A 355 -11.92 -21.43 5.99
CA GLY A 355 -11.85 -21.34 7.44
C GLY A 355 -11.04 -22.48 8.03
N ILE A 356 -10.93 -22.44 9.35
CA ILE A 356 -10.26 -23.47 10.15
C ILE A 356 -11.26 -23.92 11.20
N ILE A 357 -11.51 -25.22 11.24
CA ILE A 357 -12.34 -25.83 12.27
C ILE A 357 -11.41 -26.29 13.40
N ASP A 358 -11.58 -25.75 14.61
CA ASP A 358 -10.72 -26.08 15.75
C ASP A 358 -10.78 -27.57 16.08
N ARG A 359 -11.99 -28.14 16.17
CA ARG A 359 -12.20 -29.55 16.51
C ARG A 359 -13.47 -30.14 15.91
N ILE A 360 -13.40 -31.42 15.56
CA ILE A 360 -14.50 -32.23 15.04
C ILE A 360 -14.54 -33.56 15.78
N ASP A 361 -15.69 -33.86 16.36
CA ASP A 361 -15.96 -35.10 17.08
C ASP A 361 -16.89 -36.00 16.27
N LEU A 362 -16.52 -37.27 16.11
CA LEU A 362 -17.43 -38.27 15.57
C LEU A 362 -18.48 -38.65 16.63
N LEU A 363 -19.76 -38.37 16.36
CA LEU A 363 -20.87 -38.68 17.26
C LEU A 363 -21.36 -40.12 17.07
N ASP A 364 -21.64 -40.49 15.82
CA ASP A 364 -22.13 -41.82 15.46
C ASP A 364 -21.38 -42.32 14.21
N PRO A 365 -20.46 -43.30 14.36
CA PRO A 365 -19.73 -43.88 13.24
C PRO A 365 -20.62 -44.55 12.20
N SER A 366 -21.78 -45.08 12.61
CA SER A 366 -22.71 -45.79 11.71
C SER A 366 -23.53 -44.82 10.86
N LYS A 367 -23.88 -43.65 11.43
CA LYS A 367 -24.64 -42.60 10.75
C LYS A 367 -23.77 -41.54 10.08
N LYS A 368 -22.44 -41.57 10.29
CA LYS A 368 -21.49 -40.58 9.80
C LYS A 368 -21.84 -39.15 10.27
N GLU A 369 -22.29 -39.04 11.51
CA GLU A 369 -22.67 -37.77 12.14
C GLU A 369 -21.51 -37.23 12.98
N VAL A 370 -21.25 -35.92 12.87
CA VAL A 370 -20.19 -35.24 13.62
C VAL A 370 -20.71 -34.04 14.41
N GLU A 371 -19.96 -33.67 15.44
CA GLU A 371 -20.04 -32.37 16.11
C GLU A 371 -18.86 -31.50 15.71
N ILE A 372 -19.13 -30.29 15.21
CA ILE A 372 -18.12 -29.27 14.96
C ILE A 372 -18.04 -28.34 16.17
N ILE A 373 -16.84 -28.15 16.69
CA ILE A 373 -16.57 -27.37 17.90
C ILE A 373 -15.57 -26.27 17.56
N ASP A 374 -15.92 -25.03 17.89
CA ASP A 374 -15.06 -23.85 17.83
C ASP A 374 -14.93 -23.27 19.24
N TYR A 375 -13.68 -23.05 19.68
CA TYR A 375 -13.37 -22.57 21.02
C TYR A 375 -13.46 -21.05 21.05
N LYS A 376 -14.10 -20.51 22.10
CA LYS A 376 -14.16 -19.07 22.34
C LYS A 376 -13.64 -18.72 23.71
N THR A 377 -12.67 -17.81 23.76
CA THR A 377 -12.01 -17.35 25.00
C THR A 377 -12.59 -16.05 25.56
N GLY A 378 -13.53 -15.42 24.83
CA GLY A 378 -14.18 -14.17 25.22
C GLY A 378 -15.20 -14.34 26.34
N LYS A 379 -15.31 -13.33 27.20
CA LYS A 379 -16.27 -13.29 28.33
C LYS A 379 -17.71 -12.96 27.91
N TYR A 380 -17.88 -12.44 26.70
CA TYR A 380 -19.17 -12.02 26.15
C TYR A 380 -19.66 -13.03 25.11
N ASP A 381 -20.98 -13.18 25.01
CA ASP A 381 -21.59 -14.04 24.00
C ASP A 381 -21.33 -13.50 22.59
N VAL A 382 -21.24 -14.40 21.62
CA VAL A 382 -21.14 -14.02 20.21
C VAL A 382 -22.53 -13.60 19.75
N ASN A 383 -22.62 -12.47 19.05
CA ASN A 383 -23.92 -12.00 18.54
C ASN A 383 -24.55 -13.08 17.63
N PRO A 384 -25.89 -13.20 17.59
CA PRO A 384 -26.56 -14.29 16.88
C PRO A 384 -26.23 -14.39 15.39
N GLU A 385 -25.99 -13.26 14.73
CA GLU A 385 -25.68 -13.20 13.30
C GLU A 385 -24.29 -13.76 13.02
N ASP A 386 -23.24 -13.26 13.69
CA ASP A 386 -21.86 -13.74 13.60
C ASP A 386 -21.77 -15.23 13.91
N ARG A 387 -22.51 -15.67 14.94
CA ARG A 387 -22.59 -17.08 15.31
C ARG A 387 -23.17 -17.94 14.19
N SER A 388 -24.26 -17.48 13.58
CA SER A 388 -24.89 -18.19 12.46
C SER A 388 -23.95 -18.25 11.26
N ARG A 389 -23.34 -17.13 10.89
CA ARG A 389 -22.38 -17.03 9.77
C ARG A 389 -21.19 -17.98 9.95
N GLN A 390 -20.55 -17.96 11.12
CA GLN A 390 -19.35 -18.77 11.36
C GLN A 390 -19.68 -20.27 11.43
N LEU A 391 -20.66 -20.68 12.23
CA LEU A 391 -20.97 -22.10 12.43
C LEU A 391 -21.56 -22.76 11.19
N LEU A 392 -22.45 -22.07 10.46
CA LEU A 392 -23.01 -22.61 9.22
C LEU A 392 -21.97 -22.69 8.11
N LEU A 393 -21.02 -21.74 8.05
CA LEU A 393 -19.90 -21.83 7.13
C LEU A 393 -19.04 -23.06 7.44
N TYR A 394 -18.78 -23.35 8.71
CA TYR A 394 -18.00 -24.52 9.11
C TYR A 394 -18.70 -25.83 8.78
N ALA A 395 -20.02 -25.91 9.04
CA ALA A 395 -20.83 -27.06 8.65
C ALA A 395 -20.73 -27.31 7.14
N LYS A 396 -20.98 -26.28 6.32
CA LYS A 396 -20.94 -26.36 4.86
C LYS A 396 -19.55 -26.69 4.34
N GLY A 397 -18.51 -26.10 4.93
CA GLY A 397 -17.12 -26.37 4.60
C GLY A 397 -16.72 -27.81 4.91
N PHE A 398 -17.14 -28.33 6.06
CA PHE A 398 -16.88 -29.71 6.45
C PHE A 398 -17.58 -30.71 5.54
N GLU A 399 -18.88 -30.53 5.29
CA GLU A 399 -19.68 -31.45 4.44
C GLU A 399 -19.20 -31.44 2.98
N HIS A 400 -18.64 -30.32 2.51
CA HIS A 400 -17.98 -30.24 1.21
C HIS A 400 -16.69 -31.08 1.16
N MET A 401 -15.85 -31.02 2.20
CA MET A 401 -14.61 -31.81 2.27
C MET A 401 -14.86 -33.31 2.46
N TYR A 402 -15.91 -33.66 3.20
CA TYR A 402 -16.24 -35.04 3.55
C TYR A 402 -17.66 -35.40 3.08
N PRO A 403 -17.87 -35.58 1.76
CA PRO A 403 -19.18 -35.96 1.24
C PRO A 403 -19.73 -37.22 1.92
N GLY A 404 -20.97 -37.14 2.39
CA GLY A 404 -21.65 -38.25 3.08
C GLY A 404 -21.46 -38.28 4.60
N TYR A 405 -20.74 -37.32 5.18
CA TYR A 405 -20.88 -36.98 6.60
C TYR A 405 -21.89 -35.85 6.78
N THR A 406 -22.49 -35.76 7.96
CA THR A 406 -23.43 -34.68 8.33
C THR A 406 -22.97 -34.00 9.61
N ALA A 407 -22.93 -32.67 9.59
CA ALA A 407 -22.63 -31.88 10.77
C ALA A 407 -23.86 -31.82 11.69
N LYS A 408 -24.14 -32.91 12.41
CA LYS A 408 -25.35 -33.05 13.23
C LYS A 408 -25.42 -32.02 14.36
N LYS A 409 -24.27 -31.63 14.92
CA LYS A 409 -24.19 -30.67 16.02
C LYS A 409 -23.10 -29.62 15.78
N LEU A 410 -23.37 -28.37 16.14
CA LEU A 410 -22.46 -27.24 16.04
C LEU A 410 -22.35 -26.58 17.40
N THR A 411 -21.12 -26.35 17.89
CA THR A 411 -20.90 -25.85 19.24
C THR A 411 -19.85 -24.75 19.26
N PHE A 412 -20.20 -23.60 19.86
CA PHE A 412 -19.21 -22.69 20.42
C PHE A 412 -18.93 -23.07 21.87
N ASP A 413 -17.75 -23.59 22.13
CA ASP A 413 -17.30 -23.91 23.48
C ASP A 413 -16.77 -22.62 24.13
N MET A 414 -17.69 -21.88 24.75
CA MET A 414 -17.41 -20.62 25.44
C MET A 414 -16.64 -20.90 26.74
N LEU A 415 -15.31 -20.90 26.67
CA LEU A 415 -14.43 -21.31 27.78
C LEU A 415 -14.43 -20.32 28.96
N ALA A 416 -14.78 -19.06 28.71
CA ALA A 416 -14.89 -18.05 29.76
C ALA A 416 -16.32 -17.90 30.33
N MET A 417 -17.26 -18.74 29.90
CA MET A 417 -18.65 -18.74 30.37
C MET A 417 -19.01 -20.09 30.99
N GLU A 418 -20.08 -20.13 31.79
CA GLU A 418 -20.51 -21.36 32.48
C GLU A 418 -20.99 -22.45 31.51
N LYS A 419 -21.61 -22.07 30.38
CA LYS A 419 -22.22 -23.00 29.42
C LYS A 419 -21.76 -22.72 27.98
N PRO A 420 -21.57 -23.77 27.16
CA PRO A 420 -21.34 -23.61 25.72
C PRO A 420 -22.62 -23.16 25.01
N ARG A 421 -22.48 -22.78 23.73
CA ARG A 421 -23.60 -22.56 22.81
C ARG A 421 -23.65 -23.70 21.79
N SER A 422 -24.54 -24.65 22.02
CA SER A 422 -24.67 -25.86 21.22
C SER A 422 -25.98 -25.87 20.43
N PHE A 423 -25.90 -26.29 19.18
CA PHE A 423 -27.01 -26.33 18.24
C PHE A 423 -27.07 -27.69 17.57
N GLU A 424 -28.26 -28.27 17.47
CA GLU A 424 -28.47 -29.57 16.85
C GLU A 424 -29.39 -29.45 15.64
N LEU A 425 -29.00 -30.14 14.56
CA LEU A 425 -29.73 -30.20 13.31
C LEU A 425 -31.05 -30.98 13.48
N GLN A 426 -32.16 -30.29 13.26
CA GLN A 426 -33.50 -30.85 13.30
C GLN A 426 -33.90 -31.46 11.95
N GLU A 427 -34.98 -32.25 11.91
CA GLU A 427 -35.48 -32.88 10.68
C GLU A 427 -35.92 -31.87 9.61
N ASN A 428 -36.35 -30.68 10.02
CA ASN A 428 -36.67 -29.59 9.10
C ASN A 428 -35.43 -28.93 8.47
N GLY A 429 -34.22 -29.35 8.88
CA GLY A 429 -32.91 -28.84 8.46
C GLY A 429 -32.40 -27.63 9.27
N GLU A 430 -33.08 -27.20 10.34
CA GLU A 430 -32.69 -26.04 11.14
C GLU A 430 -31.78 -26.47 12.30
N TYR A 431 -30.79 -25.64 12.63
CA TYR A 431 -30.00 -25.80 13.84
C TYR A 431 -30.67 -25.07 15.00
N ARG A 432 -31.15 -25.82 16.00
CA ARG A 432 -31.80 -25.28 17.20
C ARG A 432 -30.93 -25.48 18.43
N GLY A 433 -30.95 -24.51 19.33
CA GLY A 433 -30.18 -24.56 20.57
C GLY A 433 -30.59 -25.75 21.44
N THR A 434 -29.62 -26.54 21.91
CA THR A 434 -29.87 -27.71 22.78
C THR A 434 -30.02 -27.31 24.24
N GLU A 435 -29.46 -26.16 24.64
CA GLU A 435 -29.43 -25.69 26.03
C GLU A 435 -29.68 -24.18 26.13
N GLY A 436 -30.61 -23.77 27.01
CA GLY A 436 -30.94 -22.37 27.28
C GLY A 436 -31.84 -21.70 26.22
N ARG A 437 -32.26 -20.46 26.49
CA ARG A 437 -32.98 -19.63 25.50
C ARG A 437 -31.99 -19.02 24.51
N VAL A 438 -31.46 -19.84 23.61
CA VAL A 438 -30.57 -19.39 22.53
C VAL A 438 -31.33 -19.46 21.21
N SER A 439 -31.37 -18.35 20.47
CA SER A 439 -32.02 -18.30 19.16
C SER A 439 -31.41 -19.31 18.19
N PRO A 440 -32.22 -19.98 17.33
CA PRO A 440 -31.72 -20.84 16.26
C PRO A 440 -30.68 -20.15 15.37
N LEU A 441 -29.88 -20.95 14.66
CA LEU A 441 -28.98 -20.40 13.64
C LEU A 441 -29.79 -19.97 12.43
N ASP A 442 -29.56 -18.75 11.98
CA ASP A 442 -30.21 -18.17 10.81
C ASP A 442 -29.57 -18.70 9.52
N ARG A 443 -30.37 -19.35 8.67
CA ARG A 443 -29.88 -19.91 7.39
C ARG A 443 -29.51 -18.83 6.38
N GLU A 444 -30.14 -17.66 6.46
CA GLU A 444 -29.87 -16.52 5.59
C GLU A 444 -28.51 -15.87 5.90
N ALA A 445 -27.85 -16.29 6.98
CA ALA A 445 -26.52 -15.83 7.34
C ALA A 445 -25.47 -16.05 6.23
N ILE A 446 -25.57 -17.15 5.48
CA ILE A 446 -24.68 -17.41 4.33
C ILE A 446 -24.97 -16.42 3.19
N ASP A 447 -26.23 -16.07 2.95
CA ASP A 447 -26.59 -15.10 1.92
C ASP A 447 -26.06 -13.71 2.27
N SER A 448 -26.09 -13.34 3.56
CA SER A 448 -25.47 -12.10 4.03
C SER A 448 -23.96 -12.07 3.75
N MET A 449 -23.25 -13.19 3.97
CA MET A 449 -21.83 -13.29 3.62
C MET A 449 -21.58 -13.14 2.11
N LEU A 450 -22.47 -13.66 1.26
CA LEU A 450 -22.40 -13.49 -0.19
C LEU A 450 -22.62 -12.04 -0.60
N VAL A 451 -23.54 -11.33 0.06
CA VAL A 451 -23.72 -9.88 -0.15
C VAL A 451 -22.42 -9.15 0.17
N THR A 452 -21.79 -9.44 1.30
CA THR A 452 -20.51 -8.82 1.68
C THR A 452 -19.39 -9.15 0.67
N ALA A 453 -19.29 -10.41 0.22
CA ALA A 453 -18.31 -10.82 -0.79
C ALA A 453 -18.50 -10.08 -2.14
N ARG A 454 -19.75 -9.89 -2.58
CA ARG A 454 -20.06 -9.10 -3.79
C ARG A 454 -19.65 -7.63 -3.64
N ARG A 455 -19.85 -7.04 -2.46
CA ARG A 455 -19.43 -5.65 -2.19
C ARG A 455 -17.91 -5.52 -2.20
N ILE A 456 -17.20 -6.47 -1.59
CA ILE A 456 -15.73 -6.53 -1.68
C ILE A 456 -15.26 -6.65 -3.13
N ALA A 457 -15.88 -7.51 -3.93
CA ALA A 457 -15.54 -7.66 -5.35
C ALA A 457 -15.73 -6.36 -6.13
N TYR A 458 -16.82 -5.63 -5.85
CA TYR A 458 -17.06 -4.31 -6.43
C TYR A 458 -15.98 -3.30 -5.99
N ASP A 459 -15.73 -3.15 -4.70
CA ASP A 459 -14.74 -2.19 -4.16
C ASP A 459 -13.31 -2.52 -4.63
N TYR A 460 -13.01 -3.80 -4.84
CA TYR A 460 -11.73 -4.26 -5.39
C TYR A 460 -11.44 -3.67 -6.77
N GLU A 461 -12.46 -3.56 -7.63
CA GLU A 461 -12.33 -2.96 -8.96
C GLU A 461 -12.51 -1.44 -8.95
N HIS A 462 -12.96 -0.87 -7.83
CA HIS A 462 -13.26 0.55 -7.69
C HIS A 462 -12.39 1.20 -6.61
N GLU A 463 -12.92 1.37 -5.40
CA GLU A 463 -12.21 1.98 -4.28
C GLU A 463 -12.79 1.46 -2.97
N PHE A 464 -11.93 1.07 -2.03
CA PHE A 464 -12.34 0.73 -0.66
C PHE A 464 -12.45 2.02 0.17
N GLU A 465 -13.67 2.42 0.50
CA GLU A 465 -13.92 3.63 1.27
C GLU A 465 -13.60 3.47 2.77
N LYS A 466 -13.23 4.58 3.42
CA LYS A 466 -13.10 4.62 4.88
C LYS A 466 -14.48 4.61 5.53
N THR A 467 -14.59 3.96 6.69
CA THR A 467 -15.81 4.05 7.50
C THR A 467 -16.08 5.49 7.95
N ALA A 468 -17.35 5.84 8.07
CA ALA A 468 -17.77 7.12 8.63
C ALA A 468 -17.76 7.14 10.16
N ASP A 469 -17.64 5.97 10.79
CA ASP A 469 -17.61 5.85 12.25
C ASP A 469 -16.23 6.24 12.81
N LEU A 470 -16.20 7.39 13.49
CA LEU A 470 -14.97 7.93 14.09
C LEU A 470 -14.45 7.08 15.26
N GLU A 471 -15.31 6.36 15.99
CA GLU A 471 -14.86 5.48 17.08
C GLU A 471 -14.10 4.27 16.54
N VAL A 472 -14.60 3.69 15.43
CA VAL A 472 -13.88 2.64 14.71
C VAL A 472 -12.52 3.15 14.22
N CYS A 473 -12.46 4.39 13.73
CA CYS A 473 -11.21 4.98 13.26
C CYS A 473 -10.20 5.25 14.38
N LYS A 474 -10.66 5.66 15.58
CA LYS A 474 -9.78 5.92 16.74
C LYS A 474 -9.00 4.71 17.19
N GLU A 475 -9.66 3.56 17.26
CA GLU A 475 -9.08 2.28 17.68
C GLU A 475 -8.44 1.49 16.53
N CYS A 476 -8.48 2.03 15.30
CA CYS A 476 -7.96 1.35 14.12
C CYS A 476 -6.43 1.31 14.10
N GLU A 477 -5.88 0.10 14.01
CA GLU A 477 -4.42 -0.12 13.96
C GLU A 477 -3.76 0.41 12.68
N PHE A 478 -4.56 0.66 11.65
CA PHE A 478 -4.13 1.12 10.34
C PHE A 478 -4.36 2.62 10.14
N ARG A 479 -4.78 3.36 11.17
CA ARG A 479 -5.14 4.79 11.08
C ARG A 479 -4.08 5.65 10.40
N LEU A 480 -2.79 5.37 10.58
CA LEU A 480 -1.70 6.12 9.93
C LEU A 480 -1.67 6.01 8.41
N TYR A 481 -2.22 4.93 7.85
CA TYR A 481 -2.29 4.71 6.40
C TYR A 481 -3.51 5.39 5.77
N CYS A 482 -4.43 5.92 6.58
CA CYS A 482 -5.60 6.65 6.13
C CYS A 482 -5.36 8.17 6.27
N ASP A 483 -5.78 8.96 5.28
CA ASP A 483 -5.63 10.42 5.29
C ASP A 483 -6.29 11.04 6.54
N GLY A 484 -5.47 11.63 7.41
CA GLY A 484 -5.90 12.35 8.62
C GLY A 484 -4.92 12.28 9.78
N VAL A 485 -3.68 12.75 9.56
CA VAL A 485 -2.84 13.27 10.64
C VAL A 485 -3.38 14.65 11.03
N ASP A 486 -4.59 14.69 11.58
CA ASP A 486 -4.89 15.69 12.61
C ASP A 486 -4.52 15.00 13.92
N LEU A 487 -3.24 15.16 14.28
CA LEU A 487 -2.69 14.78 15.58
C LEU A 487 -3.24 15.70 16.68
#